data_AF-W9Y9I1-F1
#
_entry.id   AF-W9Y9I1-F1
#
_cell.length_a   1.000
_cell.length_b   1.000
_cell.length_c   1.000
_cell.angle_alpha   90.00
_cell.angle_beta   90.00
_cell.angle_gamma   90.00
#
_symmetry.space_group_name_H-M   'P 1'
#
loop_
_entity.id
_entity.type
_entity.pdbx_description
1 polymer ?
#
loop_
_entity_poly.entity_id
_entity_poly.type
_entity_poly.pdbx_seq_one_letter_code
_entity_poly.pdbx_strand_id
1 'polypeptide(L)'
;MEIPASRKPGDVICMERIFPLPQIIRNKIIDVFCQLDPPAREEAKKLPSNRDCLVRPYLGRVRIAGSQKRLRAFSLRNYKLHLDQIQYLGLDAEAYATAMAKAMATMHWDIRIDAADIEFVLGSSPAEEDTITRPKSLEQLQNLTAKTDTYTEVVVSSPNFKQRLVSLWLVDFDACNDISMDETGVQQAVRAFVENEPYCPRPNGGTSYSDQLWRAFSTQYLATSMAILGEKHDAAGLPRMFLTGSVVAKDEVGHNQREFPDHRVGEGEIII
;
A
#
# COMPACT_ATOMS: atom_id res chain seq x y z
N MET A 1 -18.44 -39.83 -2.99
CA MET A 1 -16.98 -39.99 -3.15
C MET A 1 -16.41 -40.02 -1.74
N GLU A 2 -16.15 -41.21 -1.20
CA GLU A 2 -15.64 -41.37 0.17
C GLU A 2 -14.15 -41.02 0.21
N ILE A 3 -13.77 -40.13 1.11
CA ILE A 3 -12.37 -39.77 1.33
C ILE A 3 -11.70 -40.95 2.07
N PRO A 4 -10.60 -41.52 1.56
CA PRO A 4 -9.95 -42.66 2.21
C PRO A 4 -9.51 -42.35 3.64
N ALA A 5 -9.73 -43.29 4.57
CA ALA A 5 -9.41 -43.17 6.00
C ALA A 5 -7.91 -42.90 6.31
N SER A 6 -7.02 -43.05 5.32
CA SER A 6 -5.59 -42.77 5.43
C SER A 6 -5.23 -41.27 5.28
N ARG A 7 -6.16 -40.43 4.82
CA ARG A 7 -5.90 -38.99 4.63
C ARG A 7 -6.21 -38.23 5.93
N LYS A 8 -5.18 -37.87 6.68
CA LYS A 8 -5.29 -36.84 7.71
C LYS A 8 -5.49 -35.48 7.03
N PRO A 9 -6.43 -34.63 7.49
CA PRO A 9 -6.54 -33.26 6.97
C PRO A 9 -5.21 -32.52 7.20
N GLY A 10 -4.62 -31.99 6.12
CA GLY A 10 -3.41 -31.17 6.17
C GLY A 10 -3.73 -29.69 6.31
N ASP A 11 -2.70 -28.88 6.52
CA ASP A 11 -2.85 -27.42 6.56
C ASP A 11 -3.21 -26.89 5.16
N VAL A 12 -4.09 -25.90 5.11
CA VAL A 12 -4.54 -25.25 3.88
C VAL A 12 -4.23 -23.76 3.95
N ILE A 13 -3.71 -23.22 2.85
CA ILE A 13 -3.53 -21.78 2.68
C ILE A 13 -4.86 -21.22 2.16
N CYS A 14 -5.50 -20.37 2.95
CA CYS A 14 -6.65 -19.59 2.51
C CYS A 14 -6.16 -18.29 1.87
N MET A 15 -6.57 -18.02 0.64
CA MET A 15 -6.25 -16.78 -0.06
C MET A 15 -7.55 -16.06 -0.41
N GLU A 16 -7.60 -14.77 -0.13
CA GLU A 16 -8.65 -13.89 -0.63
C GLU A 16 -8.20 -13.23 -1.93
N ARG A 17 -9.13 -13.06 -2.87
CA ARG A 17 -8.89 -12.30 -4.09
C ARG A 17 -9.28 -10.84 -3.91
N ILE A 18 -8.30 -9.94 -4.03
CA ILE A 18 -8.57 -8.51 -4.21
C ILE A 18 -9.14 -8.30 -5.62
N PHE A 19 -10.36 -7.77 -5.71
CA PHE A 19 -10.99 -7.51 -7.00
C PHE A 19 -10.55 -6.17 -7.59
N PRO A 20 -10.48 -6.05 -8.93
CA PRO A 20 -10.23 -4.77 -9.57
C PRO A 20 -11.27 -3.71 -9.20
N LEU A 21 -10.87 -2.45 -9.20
CA LEU A 21 -11.77 -1.34 -8.90
C LEU A 21 -13.04 -1.36 -9.80
N PRO A 22 -14.18 -0.87 -9.27
CA PRO A 22 -15.42 -0.79 -10.02
C PRO A 22 -15.28 -0.07 -11.36
N GLN A 23 -16.04 -0.51 -12.37
CA GLN A 23 -15.97 0.05 -13.73
C GLN A 23 -16.16 1.56 -13.75
N ILE A 24 -17.04 2.10 -12.89
CA ILE A 24 -17.26 3.55 -12.79
C ILE A 24 -15.98 4.29 -12.37
N ILE A 25 -15.20 3.74 -11.44
CA ILE A 25 -13.93 4.31 -10.99
C ILE A 25 -12.87 4.16 -12.08
N ARG A 26 -12.77 2.97 -12.70
CA ARG A 26 -11.84 2.71 -13.82
C ARG A 26 -12.04 3.70 -14.97
N ASN A 27 -13.30 3.88 -15.38
CA ASN A 27 -13.67 4.83 -16.43
C ASN A 27 -13.33 6.27 -16.01
N LYS A 28 -13.60 6.65 -14.76
CA LYS A 28 -13.28 8.00 -14.26
C LYS A 28 -11.78 8.29 -14.25
N ILE A 29 -10.95 7.32 -13.86
CA ILE A 29 -9.48 7.44 -13.93
C ILE A 29 -9.03 7.66 -15.37
N ILE A 30 -9.57 6.90 -16.32
CA ILE A 30 -9.31 7.08 -17.75
C ILE A 30 -9.76 8.48 -18.21
N ASP A 31 -10.94 8.93 -17.80
CA ASP A 31 -11.48 10.23 -18.18
C ASP A 31 -10.66 11.41 -17.70
N VAL A 32 -10.07 11.30 -16.52
CA VAL A 32 -9.33 12.41 -15.91
C VAL A 32 -7.86 12.39 -16.31
N PHE A 33 -7.23 11.21 -16.37
CA PHE A 33 -5.77 11.11 -16.47
C PHE A 33 -5.25 10.52 -17.78
N CYS A 34 -6.11 9.99 -18.65
CA CYS A 34 -5.68 9.53 -19.96
C CYS A 34 -5.47 10.72 -20.91
N GLN A 35 -4.25 10.93 -21.36
CA GLN A 35 -3.89 12.02 -22.28
C GLN A 35 -4.22 11.75 -23.76
N LEU A 36 -4.75 10.56 -24.06
CA LEU A 36 -5.19 10.22 -25.42
C LEU A 36 -6.38 11.09 -25.83
N ASP A 37 -6.57 11.24 -27.13
CA ASP A 37 -7.72 11.92 -27.72
C ASP A 37 -9.03 11.18 -27.38
N PRO A 38 -10.20 11.86 -27.43
CA PRO A 38 -11.45 11.31 -26.94
C PRO A 38 -11.84 9.94 -27.54
N PRO A 39 -11.68 9.68 -28.85
CA PRO A 39 -11.96 8.36 -29.42
C PRO A 39 -11.08 7.25 -28.84
N ALA A 40 -9.76 7.47 -28.73
CA ALA A 40 -8.83 6.50 -28.18
C ALA A 40 -9.03 6.28 -26.68
N ARG A 41 -9.51 7.29 -25.95
CA ARG A 41 -9.91 7.16 -24.55
C ARG A 41 -11.12 6.26 -24.37
N GLU A 42 -12.13 6.36 -25.24
CA GLU A 42 -13.28 5.46 -25.24
C GLU A 42 -12.88 4.03 -25.61
N GLU A 43 -11.89 3.86 -26.50
CA GLU A 43 -11.30 2.56 -26.77
C GLU A 43 -10.56 1.99 -25.55
N ALA A 44 -9.79 2.82 -24.84
CA ALA A 44 -9.08 2.42 -23.63
C ALA A 44 -10.01 1.88 -22.53
N LYS A 45 -11.24 2.41 -22.41
CA LYS A 45 -12.27 1.89 -21.47
C LYS A 45 -12.74 0.47 -21.81
N LYS A 46 -12.66 0.09 -23.09
CA LYS A 46 -13.13 -1.20 -23.61
C LYS A 46 -12.04 -2.28 -23.58
N LEU A 47 -10.77 -1.89 -23.49
CA LEU A 47 -9.64 -2.82 -23.49
C LEU A 47 -9.75 -3.83 -22.32
N PRO A 48 -9.65 -5.15 -22.61
CA PRO A 48 -9.67 -6.18 -21.57
C PRO A 48 -8.55 -6.00 -20.53
N SER A 49 -7.36 -5.56 -20.94
CA SER A 49 -6.23 -5.30 -20.03
C SER A 49 -6.52 -4.20 -19.00
N ASN A 50 -7.41 -3.26 -19.33
CA ASN A 50 -7.85 -2.21 -18.40
C ASN A 50 -8.96 -2.68 -17.45
N ARG A 51 -9.35 -3.96 -17.50
CA ARG A 51 -10.13 -4.61 -16.45
C ARG A 51 -9.30 -4.95 -15.22
N ASP A 52 -8.00 -5.14 -15.40
CA ASP A 52 -7.05 -5.32 -14.31
C ASP A 52 -6.70 -3.93 -13.74
N CYS A 53 -7.30 -3.58 -12.61
CA CYS A 53 -7.12 -2.27 -11.99
C CYS A 53 -6.99 -2.40 -10.48
N LEU A 54 -5.74 -2.52 -10.05
CA LEU A 54 -5.31 -2.22 -8.69
C LEU A 54 -4.55 -0.90 -8.74
N VAL A 55 -5.00 0.07 -7.95
CA VAL A 55 -4.39 1.40 -7.91
C VAL A 55 -3.38 1.42 -6.78
N ARG A 56 -2.18 1.92 -7.03
CA ARG A 56 -1.13 2.12 -6.04
C ARG A 56 -1.16 3.58 -5.56
N PRO A 57 -1.67 3.90 -4.36
CA PRO A 57 -1.74 5.27 -3.87
C PRO A 57 -0.37 5.72 -3.35
N TYR A 58 0.27 6.65 -4.05
CA TYR A 58 1.60 7.17 -3.69
C TYR A 58 1.46 8.51 -2.96
N LEU A 59 1.41 8.49 -1.62
CA LEU A 59 1.32 9.70 -0.81
C LEU A 59 2.69 10.35 -0.60
N GLY A 60 3.77 9.64 -0.89
CA GLY A 60 5.14 10.11 -0.71
C GLY A 60 5.74 10.82 -1.93
N ARG A 61 5.02 10.89 -3.05
CA ARG A 61 5.54 11.43 -4.31
C ARG A 61 4.49 12.24 -5.07
N VAL A 62 4.81 13.51 -5.29
CA VAL A 62 4.14 14.40 -6.25
C VAL A 62 4.78 14.20 -7.63
N ARG A 63 3.99 14.18 -8.71
CA ARG A 63 4.58 14.14 -10.07
C ARG A 63 5.34 15.43 -10.34
N ILE A 64 6.55 15.33 -10.91
CA ILE A 64 7.25 16.50 -11.46
C ILE A 64 6.50 16.94 -12.71
N ALA A 65 5.97 18.17 -12.71
CA ALA A 65 5.28 18.76 -13.84
C ALA A 65 6.19 18.77 -15.08
N GLY A 66 5.72 18.24 -16.21
CA GLY A 66 6.44 18.26 -17.50
C GLY A 66 7.04 16.92 -17.96
N SER A 67 7.01 15.86 -17.14
CA SER A 67 7.57 14.54 -17.53
C SER A 67 6.66 13.69 -18.43
N GLN A 68 5.43 14.13 -18.70
CA GLN A 68 4.50 13.35 -19.51
C GLN A 68 4.80 13.58 -20.99
N LYS A 69 5.76 12.83 -21.54
CA LYS A 69 5.74 12.50 -22.97
C LYS A 69 4.33 11.97 -23.28
N ARG A 70 3.68 12.44 -24.35
CA ARG A 70 2.38 11.92 -24.81
C ARG A 70 2.49 10.39 -24.94
N LEU A 71 2.01 9.66 -23.93
CA LEU A 71 2.04 8.21 -23.92
C LEU A 71 1.12 7.73 -25.02
N ARG A 72 1.60 6.81 -25.87
CA ARG A 72 0.79 6.22 -26.95
C ARG A 72 -0.21 5.18 -26.44
N ALA A 73 -0.14 4.80 -25.17
CA ALA A 73 -1.01 3.82 -24.53
C ALA A 73 -1.27 4.17 -23.07
N PHE A 74 -2.42 3.76 -22.54
CA PHE A 74 -2.83 3.95 -21.15
C PHE A 74 -3.24 2.61 -20.53
N SER A 75 -2.64 2.28 -19.39
CA SER A 75 -2.89 1.03 -18.66
C SER A 75 -3.38 1.31 -17.26
N LEU A 76 -4.42 0.59 -16.83
CA LEU A 76 -4.91 0.58 -15.45
C LEU A 76 -4.25 -0.48 -14.57
N ARG A 77 -3.47 -1.39 -15.15
CA ARG A 77 -2.77 -2.43 -14.41
C ARG A 77 -1.67 -1.81 -13.55
N ASN A 78 -1.72 -2.05 -12.23
CA ASN A 78 -0.79 -1.48 -11.23
C ASN A 78 -0.65 0.04 -11.36
N TYR A 79 -1.79 0.73 -11.54
CA TYR A 79 -1.81 2.16 -11.83
C TYR A 79 -1.31 2.99 -10.65
N LYS A 80 -0.18 3.68 -10.83
CA LYS A 80 0.43 4.56 -9.81
C LYS A 80 -0.33 5.89 -9.73
N LEU A 81 -1.13 6.06 -8.69
CA LEU A 81 -1.89 7.29 -8.43
C LEU A 81 -1.09 8.18 -7.48
N HIS A 82 -0.50 9.24 -8.03
CA HIS A 82 0.41 10.13 -7.31
C HIS A 82 -0.33 11.15 -6.43
N LEU A 83 0.38 11.75 -5.47
CA LEU A 83 -0.22 12.62 -4.47
C LEU A 83 -1.03 13.78 -5.06
N ASP A 84 -0.55 14.42 -6.14
CA ASP A 84 -1.27 15.49 -6.83
C ASP A 84 -2.58 14.99 -7.47
N GLN A 85 -2.60 13.75 -7.94
CA GLN A 85 -3.80 13.13 -8.51
C GLN A 85 -4.80 12.76 -7.40
N ILE A 86 -4.32 12.27 -6.26
CA ILE A 86 -5.13 11.97 -5.07
C ILE A 86 -5.80 13.27 -4.58
N GLN A 87 -5.01 14.35 -4.48
CA GLN A 87 -5.50 15.67 -4.10
C GLN A 87 -6.53 16.20 -5.10
N TYR A 88 -6.23 16.11 -6.39
CA TYR A 88 -7.13 16.57 -7.47
C TYR A 88 -8.48 15.84 -7.44
N LEU A 89 -8.47 14.54 -7.17
CA LEU A 89 -9.69 13.73 -7.05
C LEU A 89 -10.45 13.97 -5.73
N GLY A 90 -9.88 14.70 -4.76
CA GLY A 90 -10.48 14.91 -3.46
C GLY A 90 -10.61 13.63 -2.63
N LEU A 91 -9.70 12.66 -2.83
CA LEU A 91 -9.68 11.44 -2.02
C LEU A 91 -9.15 11.76 -0.61
N ASP A 92 -9.61 11.00 0.38
CA ASP A 92 -9.18 11.15 1.77
C ASP A 92 -7.77 10.58 2.01
N ALA A 93 -6.77 11.35 1.59
CA ALA A 93 -5.37 10.97 1.76
C ALA A 93 -4.96 10.92 3.24
N GLU A 94 -5.64 11.67 4.12
CA GLU A 94 -5.34 11.67 5.55
C GLU A 94 -5.78 10.35 6.20
N ALA A 95 -6.94 9.82 5.82
CA ALA A 95 -7.38 8.48 6.23
C ALA A 95 -6.41 7.40 5.73
N TYR A 96 -5.93 7.50 4.48
CA TYR A 96 -4.93 6.56 3.96
C TYR A 96 -3.61 6.66 4.73
N ALA A 97 -3.09 7.87 4.97
CA ALA A 97 -1.88 8.09 5.76
C ALA A 97 -2.00 7.51 7.17
N THR A 98 -3.17 7.69 7.79
CA THR A 98 -3.49 7.16 9.12
C THR A 98 -3.53 5.64 9.12
N ALA A 99 -4.15 5.02 8.12
CA ALA A 99 -4.19 3.55 8.00
C ALA A 99 -2.81 2.95 7.75
N MET A 100 -2.02 3.56 6.85
CA MET A 100 -0.64 3.16 6.58
C MET A 100 0.23 3.28 7.84
N ALA A 101 0.10 4.37 8.59
CA ALA A 101 0.83 4.58 9.84
C ALA A 101 0.55 3.48 10.89
N LYS A 102 -0.73 3.07 11.02
CA LYS A 102 -1.11 1.97 11.90
C LYS A 102 -0.45 0.66 11.46
N ALA A 103 -0.54 0.34 10.16
CA ALA A 103 0.07 -0.86 9.61
C ALA A 103 1.59 -0.91 9.84
N MET A 104 2.30 0.19 9.54
CA MET A 104 3.75 0.29 9.75
C MET A 104 4.12 0.09 11.23
N ALA A 105 3.38 0.72 12.16
CA ALA A 105 3.64 0.56 13.60
C ALA A 105 3.40 -0.87 14.07
N THR A 106 2.36 -1.53 13.58
CA THR A 106 2.10 -2.95 13.86
C THR A 106 3.22 -3.84 13.32
N MET A 107 3.64 -3.65 12.07
CA MET A 107 4.73 -4.43 11.46
C MET A 107 6.03 -4.28 12.24
N HIS A 108 6.42 -3.06 12.57
CA HIS A 108 7.68 -2.83 13.27
C HIS A 108 7.66 -3.34 14.72
N TRP A 109 6.57 -3.11 15.47
CA TRP A 109 6.63 -3.25 16.94
C TRP A 109 5.87 -4.44 17.51
N ASP A 110 4.83 -4.88 16.82
CA ASP A 110 4.06 -6.06 17.21
C ASP A 110 4.65 -7.31 16.52
N ILE A 111 4.74 -7.24 15.19
CA ILE A 111 5.21 -8.35 14.35
C ILE A 111 6.75 -8.43 14.32
N ARG A 112 7.44 -7.29 14.53
CA ARG A 112 8.90 -7.16 14.55
C ARG A 112 9.57 -7.46 13.22
N ILE A 113 9.03 -6.90 12.14
CA ILE A 113 9.63 -6.92 10.80
C ILE A 113 9.95 -5.52 10.31
N ASP A 114 10.87 -5.39 9.36
CA ASP A 114 11.31 -4.11 8.77
C ASP A 114 10.34 -3.50 7.75
N ALA A 115 9.33 -4.28 7.33
CA ALA A 115 8.39 -3.92 6.28
C ALA A 115 9.06 -3.60 4.93
N ALA A 116 10.13 -4.32 4.57
CA ALA A 116 10.78 -4.19 3.26
C ALA A 116 9.87 -4.69 2.12
N ASP A 117 9.87 -3.93 1.02
CA ASP A 117 9.14 -4.12 -0.25
C ASP A 117 7.62 -4.30 -0.15
N ILE A 118 7.02 -3.90 0.98
CA ILE A 118 5.57 -3.94 1.12
C ILE A 118 4.87 -3.04 0.09
N GLU A 119 3.68 -3.47 -0.31
CA GLU A 119 2.89 -2.75 -1.28
C GLU A 119 1.50 -2.39 -0.76
N PHE A 120 1.10 -1.12 -0.94
CA PHE A 120 -0.28 -0.70 -0.68
C PHE A 120 -1.07 -0.59 -1.98
N VAL A 121 -2.29 -1.15 -1.99
CA VAL A 121 -3.17 -1.11 -3.17
C VAL A 121 -4.61 -0.76 -2.80
N LEU A 122 -5.26 0.06 -3.63
CA LEU A 122 -6.69 0.25 -3.65
C LEU A 122 -7.29 -0.79 -4.60
N GLY A 123 -8.08 -1.67 -4.01
CA GLY A 123 -8.86 -2.69 -4.69
C GLY A 123 -10.29 -2.67 -4.20
N SER A 124 -11.08 -3.62 -4.67
CA SER A 124 -12.44 -3.80 -4.18
C SER A 124 -12.68 -5.21 -3.66
N SER A 125 -13.71 -5.33 -2.85
CA SER A 125 -14.32 -6.61 -2.47
C SER A 125 -15.84 -6.52 -2.70
N PRO A 126 -16.53 -7.66 -2.86
CA PRO A 126 -18.00 -7.67 -2.82
C PRO A 126 -18.48 -7.06 -1.50
N ALA A 127 -19.52 -6.24 -1.54
CA ALA A 127 -20.20 -5.85 -0.31
C ALA A 127 -20.99 -7.07 0.20
N GLU A 128 -20.72 -7.49 1.43
CA GLU A 128 -21.65 -8.32 2.18
C GLU A 128 -22.68 -7.39 2.83
N GLU A 129 -23.96 -7.73 2.72
CA GLU A 129 -24.97 -7.21 3.63
C GLU A 129 -24.55 -7.69 5.02
N ASP A 130 -24.13 -6.75 5.86
CA ASP A 130 -23.53 -6.91 7.19
C ASP A 130 -22.07 -7.40 7.24
N THR A 131 -21.25 -6.49 7.76
CA THR A 131 -19.86 -6.65 8.23
C THR A 131 -18.77 -6.70 7.17
N ILE A 132 -17.89 -5.70 7.22
CA ILE A 132 -16.46 -5.94 6.97
C ILE A 132 -16.14 -7.17 7.79
N THR A 133 -15.79 -8.26 7.10
CA THR A 133 -15.17 -9.49 7.59
C THR A 133 -14.40 -9.18 8.87
N ARG A 134 -15.04 -9.26 10.04
CA ARG A 134 -14.33 -8.95 11.29
C ARG A 134 -13.53 -10.21 11.54
N PRO A 135 -12.20 -10.22 11.36
CA PRO A 135 -11.43 -11.40 11.71
C PRO A 135 -11.80 -11.74 13.16
N LYS A 136 -12.11 -13.03 13.40
CA LYS A 136 -12.34 -13.53 14.76
C LYS A 136 -11.18 -13.02 15.63
N SER A 137 -11.46 -12.51 16.82
CA SER A 137 -10.41 -12.03 17.72
C SER A 137 -9.39 -13.15 17.98
N LEU A 138 -8.15 -12.80 18.34
CA LEU A 138 -7.13 -13.80 18.64
C LEU A 138 -7.61 -14.80 19.70
N GLU A 139 -8.34 -14.32 20.72
CA GLU A 139 -8.97 -15.14 21.74
C GLU A 139 -10.03 -16.09 21.16
N GLN A 140 -10.86 -15.61 20.23
CA GLN A 140 -11.83 -16.45 19.54
C GLN A 140 -11.12 -17.52 18.70
N LEU A 141 -10.05 -17.17 17.99
CA LEU A 141 -9.25 -18.10 17.18
C LEU A 141 -8.56 -19.16 18.04
N GLN A 142 -8.02 -18.79 19.19
CA GLN A 142 -7.39 -19.71 20.15
C GLN A 142 -8.38 -20.70 20.76
N ASN A 143 -9.64 -20.29 20.90
CA ASN A 143 -10.72 -21.14 21.42
C ASN A 143 -11.39 -21.99 20.33
N LEU A 144 -11.02 -21.84 19.06
CA LEU A 144 -11.53 -22.72 18.01
C LEU A 144 -10.93 -24.11 18.15
N THR A 145 -11.74 -25.12 17.84
CA THR A 145 -11.23 -26.47 17.70
C THR A 145 -10.20 -26.47 16.57
N ALA A 146 -9.07 -27.16 16.77
CA ALA A 146 -8.04 -27.26 15.73
C ALA A 146 -8.68 -27.69 14.40
N LYS A 147 -8.30 -27.02 13.30
CA LYS A 147 -8.81 -27.26 11.94
C LYS A 147 -10.27 -26.86 11.71
N THR A 148 -10.78 -25.90 12.48
CA THR A 148 -12.06 -25.24 12.18
C THR A 148 -11.92 -24.38 10.92
N ASP A 149 -12.88 -24.51 10.00
CA ASP A 149 -12.95 -23.67 8.79
C ASP A 149 -13.37 -22.24 9.17
N THR A 150 -12.39 -21.34 9.23
CA THR A 150 -12.62 -19.91 9.49
C THR A 150 -12.98 -19.13 8.24
N TYR A 151 -12.98 -19.75 7.06
CA TYR A 151 -13.22 -19.10 5.78
C TYR A 151 -14.68 -19.23 5.36
N THR A 152 -15.25 -20.43 5.43
CA THR A 152 -16.63 -20.70 5.00
C THR A 152 -17.67 -20.06 5.93
N GLU A 153 -17.40 -20.00 7.24
CA GLU A 153 -18.26 -19.27 8.20
C GLU A 153 -18.25 -17.74 8.01
N VAL A 154 -17.27 -17.24 7.27
CA VAL A 154 -16.97 -15.81 7.12
C VAL A 154 -17.25 -15.30 5.70
N VAL A 155 -17.30 -16.19 4.69
CA VAL A 155 -17.30 -15.81 3.26
C VAL A 155 -18.51 -16.37 2.50
N VAL A 156 -19.30 -17.30 3.05
CA VAL A 156 -20.51 -17.82 2.38
C VAL A 156 -21.74 -16.99 2.73
N SER A 157 -21.66 -15.70 2.41
CA SER A 157 -22.82 -14.83 2.16
C SER A 157 -22.99 -14.72 0.65
N SER A 158 -24.22 -14.67 0.11
CA SER A 158 -24.42 -14.47 -1.33
C SER A 158 -23.80 -13.12 -1.77
N PRO A 159 -22.61 -13.07 -2.41
CA PRO A 159 -21.86 -11.83 -2.48
C PRO A 159 -22.48 -10.91 -3.52
N ASN A 160 -22.79 -9.67 -3.13
CA ASN A 160 -23.40 -8.71 -4.04
C ASN A 160 -22.32 -8.01 -4.88
N PHE A 161 -21.96 -8.57 -6.03
CA PHE A 161 -20.97 -7.96 -6.93
C PHE A 161 -21.41 -6.63 -7.58
N LYS A 162 -22.68 -6.23 -7.42
CA LYS A 162 -23.17 -4.93 -7.92
C LYS A 162 -22.81 -3.79 -6.95
N GLN A 163 -22.69 -4.08 -5.66
CA GLN A 163 -22.22 -3.15 -4.64
C GLN A 163 -20.81 -3.57 -4.22
N ARG A 164 -19.83 -2.71 -4.45
CA ARG A 164 -18.43 -3.02 -4.15
C ARG A 164 -17.87 -2.00 -3.18
N LEU A 165 -17.29 -2.51 -2.10
CA LEU A 165 -16.51 -1.70 -1.18
C LEU A 165 -15.11 -1.52 -1.78
N VAL A 166 -14.60 -0.31 -1.71
CA VAL A 166 -13.22 0.01 -2.09
C VAL A 166 -12.42 0.12 -0.80
N SER A 167 -11.37 -0.67 -0.71
CA SER A 167 -10.54 -0.79 0.48
C SER A 167 -9.07 -0.57 0.15
N LEU A 168 -8.33 -0.06 1.13
CA LEU A 168 -6.87 -0.07 1.12
C LEU A 168 -6.39 -1.42 1.62
N TRP A 169 -5.59 -2.10 0.81
CA TRP A 169 -4.98 -3.38 1.09
C TRP A 169 -3.47 -3.22 1.23
N LEU A 170 -2.87 -4.06 2.05
CA LEU A 170 -1.43 -4.23 2.20
C LEU A 170 -1.07 -5.63 1.71
N VAL A 171 -0.09 -5.72 0.80
CA VAL A 171 0.34 -6.96 0.16
C VAL A 171 1.87 -6.98 0.02
N ASP A 172 2.40 -8.09 -0.51
CA ASP A 172 3.82 -8.31 -0.78
C ASP A 172 4.71 -8.25 0.47
N PHE A 173 4.69 -9.33 1.25
CA PHE A 173 5.47 -9.45 2.49
C PHE A 173 6.70 -10.36 2.33
N ASP A 174 7.00 -10.81 1.11
CA ASP A 174 8.02 -11.83 0.84
C ASP A 174 9.46 -11.35 1.08
N ALA A 175 9.69 -10.03 1.02
CA ALA A 175 10.99 -9.41 1.26
C ALA A 175 11.19 -8.90 2.72
N CYS A 176 10.16 -9.00 3.58
CA CYS A 176 10.24 -8.53 4.96
C CYS A 176 11.21 -9.39 5.79
N ASN A 177 12.01 -8.73 6.63
CA ASN A 177 12.93 -9.41 7.55
C ASN A 177 12.64 -9.00 8.99
N ASP A 178 12.96 -9.90 9.93
CA ASP A 178 12.88 -9.60 11.35
C ASP A 178 13.77 -8.40 11.72
N ILE A 179 13.32 -7.62 12.70
CA ILE A 179 14.10 -6.53 13.31
C ILE A 179 14.30 -6.76 14.81
N SER A 180 15.46 -6.33 15.30
CA SER A 180 15.72 -6.22 16.75
C SER A 180 14.98 -5.03 17.35
N MET A 181 14.65 -5.11 18.64
CA MET A 181 14.01 -4.03 19.39
C MET A 181 15.06 -3.06 19.96
N ASP A 182 15.95 -2.58 19.09
CA ASP A 182 17.04 -1.67 19.42
C ASP A 182 17.32 -0.73 18.23
N GLU A 183 18.39 0.07 18.34
CA GLU A 183 18.78 1.02 17.30
C GLU A 183 19.12 0.35 15.95
N THR A 184 19.68 -0.86 15.96
CA THR A 184 20.00 -1.58 14.72
C THR A 184 18.75 -1.96 13.96
N GLY A 185 17.73 -2.47 14.66
CA GLY A 185 16.44 -2.78 14.05
C GLY A 185 15.71 -1.53 13.55
N VAL A 186 15.83 -0.40 14.26
CA VAL A 186 15.31 0.89 13.79
C VAL A 186 16.01 1.32 12.50
N GLN A 187 17.34 1.22 12.41
CA GLN A 187 18.08 1.58 11.20
C GLN A 187 17.67 0.72 10.00
N GLN A 188 17.44 -0.58 10.20
CA GLN A 188 16.90 -1.47 9.18
C GLN A 188 15.51 -1.05 8.71
N ALA A 189 14.59 -0.76 9.64
CA ALA A 189 13.25 -0.28 9.31
C ALA A 189 13.26 1.08 8.58
N VAL A 190 14.15 2.01 8.97
CA VAL A 190 14.34 3.29 8.26
C VAL A 190 14.81 3.07 6.83
N ARG A 191 15.79 2.16 6.64
CA ARG A 191 16.30 1.81 5.32
C ARG A 191 15.20 1.22 4.44
N ALA A 192 14.51 0.20 4.92
CA ALA A 192 13.39 -0.42 4.23
C ALA A 192 12.32 0.63 3.87
N PHE A 193 11.94 1.48 4.84
CA PHE A 193 11.01 2.56 4.60
C PHE A 193 11.47 3.43 3.44
N VAL A 194 12.71 3.95 3.43
CA VAL A 194 13.21 4.86 2.38
C VAL A 194 13.36 4.19 1.01
N GLU A 195 13.79 2.93 0.98
CA GLU A 195 13.98 2.15 -0.26
C GLU A 195 12.65 1.74 -0.91
N ASN A 196 11.60 1.50 -0.11
CA ASN A 196 10.28 1.15 -0.64
C ASN A 196 9.71 2.24 -1.57
N GLU A 197 8.86 1.81 -2.51
CA GLU A 197 8.05 2.73 -3.30
C GLU A 197 7.25 3.69 -2.38
N PRO A 198 6.99 4.93 -2.82
CA PRO A 198 6.55 6.02 -1.94
C PRO A 198 5.04 5.96 -1.62
N TYR A 199 4.57 4.82 -1.12
CA TYR A 199 3.19 4.62 -0.67
C TYR A 199 2.86 5.54 0.49
N CYS A 200 3.64 5.43 1.58
CA CYS A 200 3.49 6.26 2.76
C CYS A 200 3.91 7.71 2.49
N PRO A 201 3.33 8.70 3.19
CA PRO A 201 3.83 10.07 3.19
C PRO A 201 5.33 10.11 3.54
N ARG A 202 6.05 11.05 2.92
CA ARG A 202 7.48 11.25 3.18
C ARG A 202 7.70 12.60 3.86
N PRO A 203 8.69 12.72 4.77
CA PRO A 203 9.09 14.02 5.31
C PRO A 203 9.55 14.95 4.18
N ASN A 204 9.55 16.27 4.36
CA ASN A 204 10.07 17.22 3.37
C ASN A 204 9.48 16.99 1.96
N GLY A 205 8.16 16.91 1.85
CA GLY A 205 7.48 16.58 0.59
C GLY A 205 7.38 17.74 -0.41
N GLY A 206 7.80 18.93 0.00
CA GLY A 206 7.91 20.12 -0.85
C GLY A 206 6.60 20.88 -1.05
N THR A 207 5.51 20.46 -0.41
CA THR A 207 4.21 21.15 -0.44
C THR A 207 3.56 21.15 0.95
N SER A 208 2.72 22.15 1.24
CA SER A 208 1.95 22.18 2.50
C SER A 208 1.07 20.93 2.68
N TYR A 209 0.53 20.40 1.57
CA TYR A 209 -0.30 19.20 1.58
C TYR A 209 0.50 17.94 1.93
N SER A 210 1.67 17.74 1.32
CA SER A 210 2.54 16.62 1.69
C SER A 210 3.02 16.70 3.14
N ASP A 211 3.29 17.91 3.64
CA ASP A 211 3.74 18.11 5.01
C ASP A 211 2.62 17.84 6.02
N GLN A 212 1.37 18.18 5.68
CA GLN A 212 0.19 17.79 6.45
C GLN A 212 0.06 16.27 6.56
N LEU A 213 0.20 15.55 5.44
CA LEU A 213 0.10 14.08 5.45
C LEU A 213 1.23 13.41 6.24
N TRP A 214 2.46 13.94 6.16
CA TRP A 214 3.55 13.47 6.99
C TRP A 214 3.27 13.66 8.49
N ARG A 215 2.67 14.80 8.88
CA ARG A 215 2.25 15.04 10.27
C ARG A 215 1.17 14.07 10.72
N ALA A 216 0.16 13.83 9.89
CA ALA A 216 -0.92 12.88 10.18
C ALA A 216 -0.36 11.46 10.36
N PHE A 217 0.48 11.01 9.40
CA PHE A 217 1.17 9.72 9.48
C PHE A 217 2.01 9.61 10.76
N SER A 218 2.87 10.59 11.02
CA SER A 218 3.77 10.58 12.19
C SER A 218 3.02 10.54 13.51
N THR A 219 1.95 11.33 13.62
CA THR A 219 1.11 11.40 14.82
C THR A 219 0.45 10.05 15.09
N GLN A 220 -0.19 9.46 14.06
CA GLN A 220 -0.84 8.17 14.19
C GLN A 220 0.17 7.03 14.43
N TYR A 221 1.33 7.08 13.77
CA TYR A 221 2.39 6.08 13.93
C TYR A 221 2.87 6.03 15.38
N LEU A 222 3.16 7.19 15.98
CA LEU A 222 3.56 7.28 17.39
C LEU A 222 2.46 6.81 18.34
N ALA A 223 1.22 7.24 18.12
CA ALA A 223 0.08 6.83 18.95
C ALA A 223 -0.13 5.30 18.92
N THR A 224 -0.03 4.70 17.74
CA THR A 224 -0.17 3.24 17.57
C THR A 224 1.01 2.50 18.18
N SER A 225 2.23 3.02 17.98
CA SER A 225 3.44 2.43 18.56
C SER A 225 3.41 2.43 20.10
N MET A 226 2.93 3.52 20.69
CA MET A 226 2.74 3.63 22.14
C MET A 226 1.72 2.60 22.66
N ALA A 227 0.62 2.39 21.93
CA ALA A 227 -0.38 1.39 22.30
C ALA A 227 0.17 -0.05 22.25
N ILE A 228 1.08 -0.35 21.31
CA ILE A 228 1.69 -1.68 21.15
C ILE A 228 2.80 -1.92 22.20
N LEU A 229 3.70 -0.94 22.36
CA LEU A 229 4.88 -1.10 23.21
C LEU A 229 4.54 -0.94 24.70
N GLY A 230 3.47 -0.20 25.04
CA GLY A 230 3.09 0.07 26.42
C GLY A 230 4.18 0.82 27.19
N GLU A 231 4.34 0.50 28.48
CA GLU A 231 5.33 1.12 29.38
C GLU A 231 6.73 0.49 29.29
N LYS A 232 7.05 -0.23 28.21
CA LYS A 232 8.38 -0.83 28.01
C LYS A 232 9.43 0.27 27.83
N HIS A 233 10.09 0.64 28.94
CA HIS A 233 11.04 1.74 29.00
C HIS A 233 12.25 1.58 28.07
N ASP A 234 12.64 0.34 27.78
CA ASP A 234 13.74 -0.01 26.88
C ASP A 234 13.42 0.27 25.40
N ALA A 235 12.16 0.12 24.99
CA ALA A 235 11.72 0.31 23.60
C ALA A 235 10.98 1.65 23.34
N ALA A 236 10.69 2.43 24.38
CA ALA A 236 9.85 3.64 24.29
C ALA A 236 10.40 4.72 23.32
N GLY A 237 11.72 4.76 23.10
CA GLY A 237 12.37 5.71 22.19
C GLY A 237 12.35 5.32 20.71
N LEU A 238 12.23 4.02 20.41
CA LEU A 238 12.44 3.47 19.06
C LEU A 238 11.48 4.07 18.00
N PRO A 239 10.18 4.28 18.29
CA PRO A 239 9.27 4.88 17.30
C PRO A 239 9.66 6.30 16.90
N ARG A 240 10.19 7.09 17.84
CA ARG A 240 10.69 8.44 17.55
C ARG A 240 11.99 8.38 16.75
N MET A 241 12.88 7.44 17.07
CA MET A 241 14.11 7.23 16.31
C MET A 241 13.82 6.86 14.85
N PHE A 242 12.82 6.01 14.59
CA PHE A 242 12.38 5.68 13.24
C PHE A 242 11.95 6.93 12.45
N LEU A 243 11.10 7.78 13.04
CA LEU A 243 10.64 9.00 12.36
C LEU A 243 11.78 10.00 12.11
N THR A 244 12.65 10.19 13.10
CA THR A 244 13.82 11.07 12.96
C THR A 244 14.78 10.53 11.90
N GLY A 245 15.10 9.24 11.93
CA GLY A 245 15.96 8.60 10.93
C GLY A 245 15.38 8.68 9.52
N SER A 246 14.06 8.56 9.38
CA SER A 246 13.37 8.72 8.09
C SER A 246 13.48 10.14 7.52
N VAL A 247 13.55 11.17 8.37
CA VAL A 247 13.80 12.56 7.94
C VAL A 247 15.23 12.71 7.44
N VAL A 248 16.20 12.26 8.25
CA VAL A 248 17.64 12.38 7.94
C VAL A 248 17.98 11.64 6.64
N ALA A 249 17.58 10.37 6.52
CA ALA A 249 17.89 9.56 5.35
C ALA A 249 17.29 10.14 4.05
N LYS A 250 16.14 10.81 4.12
CA LYS A 250 15.55 11.46 2.94
C LYS A 250 16.36 12.69 2.51
N ASP A 251 16.87 13.46 3.45
CA ASP A 251 17.69 14.64 3.16
C ASP A 251 19.02 14.24 2.52
N GLU A 252 19.62 13.13 2.95
CA GLU A 252 20.83 12.56 2.35
C GLU A 252 20.61 12.07 0.90
N VAL A 253 19.52 11.35 0.64
CA VAL A 253 19.16 10.93 -0.73
C VAL A 253 18.91 12.17 -1.62
N GLY A 254 18.25 13.19 -1.08
CA GLY A 254 17.99 14.45 -1.78
C GLY A 254 19.26 15.27 -2.05
N HIS A 255 20.31 15.12 -1.25
CA HIS A 255 21.60 15.77 -1.44
C HIS A 255 22.44 15.04 -2.50
N ASN A 256 22.54 13.70 -2.41
CA ASN A 256 23.27 12.87 -3.37
C ASN A 256 22.71 12.98 -4.80
N GLN A 257 21.39 13.17 -4.98
CA GLN A 257 20.80 13.42 -6.30
C GLN A 257 21.08 14.82 -6.86
N ARG A 258 21.46 15.80 -6.03
CA ARG A 258 21.80 17.17 -6.48
C ARG A 258 23.27 17.33 -6.84
N GLU A 259 24.16 16.56 -6.22
CA GLU A 259 25.60 16.61 -6.50
C GLU A 259 26.00 15.90 -7.80
N PHE A 260 25.14 15.02 -8.31
CA PHE A 260 25.31 14.38 -9.63
C PHE A 260 24.16 14.77 -10.57
N PRO A 261 24.23 15.95 -11.24
CA PRO A 261 23.30 16.24 -12.31
C PRO A 261 23.51 15.25 -13.46
N ASP A 262 22.43 14.56 -13.81
CA ASP A 262 22.27 13.59 -14.89
C ASP A 262 23.24 13.85 -16.06
N HIS A 263 24.26 13.00 -16.18
CA HIS A 263 25.13 12.99 -17.34
C HIS A 263 24.28 12.64 -18.55
N ARG A 264 24.02 13.66 -19.39
CA ARG A 264 23.43 13.54 -20.72
C ARG A 264 23.99 12.31 -21.43
N VAL A 265 23.18 11.26 -21.57
CA VAL A 265 23.47 10.22 -22.54
C VAL A 265 23.15 10.81 -23.91
N GLY A 266 24.22 11.09 -24.63
CA GLY A 266 24.20 11.62 -25.97
C GLY A 266 23.54 10.67 -26.97
N GLU A 267 23.11 11.30 -28.05
CA GLU A 267 22.71 10.73 -29.32
C GLU A 267 23.59 9.53 -29.73
N GLY A 268 22.96 8.44 -30.19
CA GLY A 268 23.65 7.24 -30.61
C GLY A 268 22.74 6.25 -31.33
N GLU A 269 22.57 6.50 -32.62
CA GLU A 269 22.34 5.55 -33.72
C GLU A 269 21.16 4.57 -33.71
N ILE A 270 20.26 4.86 -34.66
CA ILE A 270 19.40 3.91 -35.37
C ILE A 270 20.28 2.95 -36.17
N ILE A 271 20.18 1.64 -35.94
CA ILE A 271 20.47 0.62 -36.95
C ILE A 271 19.40 -0.49 -36.86
N ILE A 272 18.56 -0.51 -37.89
CA ILE A 272 17.67 -1.56 -38.45
C ILE A 272 17.16 -2.65 -37.52
#